data_AF-A0A383DEX1-F1
#
_entry.id   AF-A0A383DEX1-F1
#
_cell.length_a   1.000
_cell.length_b   1.000
_cell.length_c   1.000
_cell.angle_alpha   90.00
_cell.angle_beta   90.00
_cell.angle_gamma   90.00
#
_symmetry.space_group_name_H-M   'P 1'
#
loop_
_entity.id
_entity.type
_entity.pdbx_description
1 polymer ?
#
loop_
_entity_poly.entity_id
_entity_poly.type
_entity_poly.pdbx_seq_one_letter_code
_entity_poly.pdbx_strand_id
1 'polypeptide(L)' 'MNRSPSSNWYESAFQLDYLRVYKHRNDDEARKQIDFLTDALGLEPPLDVFDLSCGDGRHS' A
#
# COMPACT_ATOMS: atom_id res chain seq x y z
N MET A 1 12.19 32.00 -19.76
CA MET A 1 11.90 30.82 -18.93
C MET A 1 10.52 30.28 -19.30
N ASN A 2 10.42 29.07 -19.85
CA ASN A 2 9.13 28.40 -20.07
C ASN A 2 8.99 27.27 -19.04
N ARG A 3 8.03 27.37 -18.13
CA ARG A 3 7.61 26.24 -17.30
C ARG A 3 6.53 25.47 -18.07
N SER A 4 6.87 24.28 -18.56
CA SER A 4 5.91 23.26 -19.00
C SER A 4 4.97 22.88 -17.85
N PRO A 5 3.76 22.33 -18.12
CA PRO A 5 2.82 22.00 -17.06
C PRO A 5 3.48 20.99 -16.12
N SER A 6 3.45 21.29 -14.83
CA SER A 6 3.84 20.33 -13.80
C SER A 6 2.85 19.17 -13.87
N SER A 7 3.28 18.06 -14.47
CA SER A 7 2.58 16.77 -14.35
C SER A 7 2.25 16.53 -12.88
N ASN A 8 1.05 16.00 -12.61
CA ASN A 8 0.62 15.79 -11.25
C ASN A 8 1.60 14.84 -10.54
N TRP A 9 1.87 15.06 -9.26
CA TRP A 9 2.88 14.29 -8.52
C TRP A 9 2.62 12.78 -8.53
N TYR A 10 1.36 12.35 -8.61
CA TYR A 10 1.00 10.93 -8.65
C TYR A 10 1.38 10.28 -9.99
N GLU A 11 1.39 11.03 -11.09
CA GLU A 11 1.79 10.51 -12.39
C GLU A 11 3.27 10.13 -12.41
N SER A 12 4.13 10.88 -11.71
CA SER A 12 5.56 10.53 -11.61
C SER A 12 5.86 9.50 -10.53
N ALA A 13 5.08 9.47 -9.44
CA ALA A 13 5.28 8.55 -8.33
C ALA A 13 4.93 7.09 -8.66
N PHE A 14 3.94 6.85 -9.52
CA PHE A 14 3.41 5.51 -9.81
C PHE A 14 3.74 5.03 -11.23
N GLN A 15 5.01 5.17 -11.64
CA GLN A 15 5.52 4.69 -12.94
C GLN A 15 5.98 3.22 -12.88
N LEU A 16 6.47 2.66 -13.99
CA LEU A 16 6.92 1.26 -14.10
C LEU A 16 7.90 0.81 -13.01
N ASP A 17 8.75 1.71 -12.51
CA ASP A 17 9.70 1.40 -11.44
C ASP A 17 9.01 1.15 -10.09
N TYR A 18 7.79 1.65 -9.88
CA TYR A 18 6.97 1.33 -8.71
C TYR A 18 6.76 -0.18 -8.58
N LEU A 19 6.39 -0.85 -9.67
CA LEU A 19 6.20 -2.32 -9.67
C LEU A 19 7.50 -3.09 -9.44
N ARG A 20 8.64 -2.54 -9.88
CA ARG A 20 9.96 -3.14 -9.63
C ARG A 20 10.36 -3.05 -8.17
N VAL A 21 10.17 -1.89 -7.55
CA VAL A 21 10.46 -1.68 -6.13
C VAL A 21 9.57 -2.57 -5.28
N TYR A 22 8.28 -2.73 -5.62
CA TYR A 22 7.34 -3.50 -4.81
C TYR A 22 7.37 -5.02 -5.01
N LYS A 23 8.19 -5.54 -5.93
CA LYS A 23 8.25 -6.98 -6.24
C LYS A 23 8.61 -7.89 -5.06
N HIS A 24 9.29 -7.37 -4.03
CA HIS A 24 9.72 -8.15 -2.87
C HIS A 24 8.62 -8.28 -1.80
N ARG A 25 7.53 -7.51 -1.91
CA ARG A 25 6.40 -7.60 -1.00
C ARG A 25 5.59 -8.84 -1.34
N ASN A 26 5.23 -9.62 -0.33
CA ASN A 26 4.48 -10.85 -0.48
C ASN A 26 3.48 -11.05 0.67
N ASP A 27 2.60 -12.03 0.52
CA ASP A 27 1.51 -12.31 1.46
C ASP A 27 2.00 -12.68 2.87
N ASP A 28 3.19 -13.28 2.99
CA ASP A 28 3.78 -13.64 4.29
C ASP A 28 4.18 -12.38 5.08
N GLU A 29 4.74 -11.37 4.41
CA GLU A 29 5.04 -10.08 5.01
C GLU A 29 3.75 -9.33 5.36
N ALA A 30 2.75 -9.38 4.46
CA ALA A 30 1.45 -8.76 4.67
C ALA A 30 0.75 -9.33 5.91
N ARG A 31 0.73 -10.65 6.09
CA ARG A 31 0.14 -11.31 7.27
C ARG A 31 0.80 -10.85 8.56
N LYS A 32 2.13 -10.81 8.63
CA LYS A 32 2.86 -10.31 9.82
C LYS A 32 2.52 -8.85 10.15
N GLN A 33 2.29 -8.02 9.13
CA GLN A 33 1.89 -6.62 9.32
C GLN A 33 0.48 -6.52 9.90
N ILE A 34 -0.45 -7.33 9.40
CA ILE A 34 -1.84 -7.38 9.91
C ILE A 34 -1.87 -7.93 11.34
N ASP A 35 -1.13 -8.99 11.64
CA ASP A 35 -1.03 -9.55 13.00
C ASP A 35 -0.52 -8.48 13.98
N PHE A 36 0.57 -7.80 13.62
CA PHE A 36 1.11 -6.71 14.44
C PHE A 36 0.11 -5.57 14.65
N LEU A 37 -0.59 -5.14 13.60
CA LEU A 37 -1.57 -4.06 13.70
C LEU A 37 -2.77 -4.46 14.57
N THR A 38 -3.25 -5.69 14.42
CA THR A 38 -4.38 -6.22 15.19
C THR A 38 -4.03 -6.26 16.67
N ASP A 39 -2.84 -6.76 17.01
CA ASP A 39 -2.33 -6.81 18.39
C ASP A 39 -2.11 -5.41 18.96
N ALA A 40 -1.43 -4.53 18.21
CA ALA A 40 -1.08 -3.18 18.68
C ALA A 40 -2.31 -2.28 18.89
N LEU A 41 -3.37 -2.49 18.11
CA LEU A 41 -4.61 -1.74 18.21
C LEU A 41 -5.65 -2.41 19.12
N GLY A 42 -5.39 -3.63 19.61
CA GLY A 42 -6.31 -4.37 20.47
C GLY A 42 -7.62 -4.72 19.77
N LEU A 43 -7.55 -5.08 18.48
CA LEU A 43 -8.72 -5.39 17.67
C LEU A 43 -9.24 -6.80 17.98
N GLU A 44 -10.50 -6.90 18.42
CA GLU A 44 -11.16 -8.18 18.70
C GLU A 44 -12.27 -8.48 17.67
N PRO A 45 -12.26 -9.66 17.00
CA PRO A 45 -13.32 -10.04 16.06
C PRO A 45 -14.70 -10.22 16.73
N PRO A 46 -15.83 -10.01 15.99
CA PRO A 46 -15.89 -9.59 14.59
C PRO A 46 -15.75 -8.07 14.43
N LEU A 47 -14.96 -7.65 13.44
CA LEU A 47 -14.74 -6.25 13.10
C LEU A 47 -14.89 -6.05 11.59
N ASP A 48 -15.59 -4.99 11.21
CA ASP A 48 -15.61 -4.52 9.83
C ASP A 48 -14.40 -3.60 9.61
N VAL A 49 -13.49 -4.05 8.75
CA VAL A 49 -12.27 -3.32 8.41
C VAL A 49 -12.37 -2.78 6.99
N PHE A 50 -12.01 -1.52 6.81
CA PHE A 50 -11.92 -0.89 5.50
C PHE A 50 -10.45 -0.82 5.06
N ASP A 51 -10.08 -1.68 4.10
CA ASP A 51 -8.75 -1.67 3.50
C ASP A 51 -8.64 -0.54 2.46
N LEU A 52 -7.64 0.32 2.61
CA LEU A 52 -7.37 1.46 1.76
C LEU A 52 -5.95 1.40 1.21
N SER A 53 -5.81 1.57 -0.11
CA SER A 53 -4.51 1.67 -0.81
C SER A 53 -3.75 0.33 -0.89
N CYS A 54 -4.46 -0.78 -1.11
CA CYS A 54 -3.94 -2.16 -1.12
C CYS A 54 -2.85 -2.44 -2.18
N GLY A 55 -2.63 -1.52 -3.12
CA GLY A 55 -1.77 -1.76 -4.27
C GLY A 55 -2.43 -2.75 -5.23
N ASP A 56 -1.83 -3.93 -5.41
CA ASP A 56 -2.40 -4.99 -6.26
C ASP A 56 -3.40 -5.92 -5.54
N GLY A 57 -3.72 -5.67 -4.27
CA GLY A 57 -4.66 -6.48 -3.48
C GLY A 57 -4.04 -7.36 -2.39
N ARG A 58 -2.78 -7.14 -2.01
CA ARG A 58 -2.04 -7.96 -1.02
C ARG A 58 -2.56 -8.01 0.42
N HIS A 59 -3.59 -7.23 0.77
CA HIS A 59 -4.13 -7.07 2.12
C HIS A 59 -5.63 -7.40 2.24
N SER A 60 -6.21 -7.89 1.14
CA SER A 60 -7.63 -8.22 0.98
C SER A 60 -7.95 -9.68 1.32
#